data_AF-A0A7V3UQF9-F1
#
_entry.id   AF-A0A7V3UQF9-F1
#
_cell.length_a   1.000
_cell.length_b   1.000
_cell.length_c   1.000
_cell.angle_alpha   90.00
_cell.angle_beta   90.00
_cell.angle_gamma   90.00
#
_symmetry.space_group_name_H-M   'P 1'
#
loop_
_entity.id
_entity.type
_entity.pdbx_description
1 polymer ?
#
loop_
_entity_poly.entity_id
_entity_poly.type
_entity_poly.pdbx_seq_one_letter_code
_entity_poly.pdbx_strand_id
1 'polypeptide(L)'
;MLKWEAFYKNLDPLPSIKNYLERQVKRIERKTLKFPEDQLSLHVTLEKHPGKEEYSVLFNLSLPNRQLHATERGLEVGGYPPR
;
A
#
# COMPACT_ATOMS: atom_id res chain seq x y z
N MET A 1 -2.85 2.77 16.98
CA MET A 1 -3.21 2.26 15.64
C MET A 1 -2.21 2.77 14.61
N LEU A 2 -1.68 1.88 13.75
CA LEU A 2 -0.78 2.25 12.64
C LEU A 2 -1.46 3.28 11.72
N LYS A 3 -0.85 4.47 11.59
CA LYS A 3 -1.30 5.48 10.62
C LYS A 3 -0.99 4.99 9.21
N TRP A 4 -1.98 4.98 8.32
CA TRP A 4 -1.74 4.62 6.93
C TRP A 4 -2.65 5.38 5.97
N GLU A 5 -2.17 5.54 4.75
CA GLU A 5 -2.90 6.17 3.66
C GLU A 5 -2.63 5.48 2.33
N ALA A 6 -3.60 5.55 1.43
CA ALA A 6 -3.52 5.00 0.08
C ALA A 6 -3.79 6.10 -0.95
N PHE A 7 -2.83 6.31 -1.84
CA PHE A 7 -2.91 7.22 -2.97
C PHE A 7 -3.18 6.43 -4.24
N TYR A 8 -4.15 6.89 -5.03
CA TYR A 8 -4.54 6.29 -6.30
C TYR A 8 -4.18 7.27 -7.42
N LYS A 9 -3.30 6.86 -8.33
CA LYS A 9 -2.84 7.66 -9.48
C LYS A 9 -3.34 7.05 -10.78
N ASN A 10 -4.09 7.83 -11.56
CA ASN A 10 -4.69 7.39 -12.82
C ASN A 10 -5.55 6.12 -12.69
N LEU A 11 -6.06 5.85 -11.48
CA LEU A 11 -7.08 4.85 -11.22
C LEU A 11 -8.07 5.41 -10.20
N ASP A 12 -9.32 4.96 -10.32
CA ASP A 12 -10.31 5.22 -9.29
C ASP A 12 -10.02 4.39 -8.04
N PRO A 13 -10.32 4.89 -6.83
CA PRO A 13 -10.27 4.11 -5.62
C PRO A 13 -11.17 2.88 -5.72
N LEU A 14 -10.59 1.69 -5.61
CA LEU A 14 -11.32 0.42 -5.66
C LEU A 14 -11.62 -0.06 -4.22
N PRO A 15 -12.90 -0.17 -3.80
CA PRO A 15 -13.26 -0.55 -2.43
C PRO A 15 -12.67 -1.90 -1.96
N SER A 16 -12.58 -2.87 -2.88
CA SER A 16 -11.99 -4.18 -2.66
C SER A 16 -10.50 -4.13 -2.33
N ILE A 17 -9.74 -3.27 -3.00
CA ILE A 17 -8.32 -3.01 -2.72
C ILE A 17 -8.19 -2.41 -1.33
N LYS A 18 -9.01 -1.41 -0.99
CA LYS A 18 -8.99 -0.80 0.34
C LYS A 18 -9.19 -1.85 1.44
N ASN A 19 -10.19 -2.71 1.30
CA ASN A 19 -10.45 -3.80 2.24
C ASN A 19 -9.27 -4.78 2.34
N TYR A 20 -8.60 -5.06 1.22
CA TYR A 20 -7.39 -5.90 1.22
C TYR A 20 -6.24 -5.22 1.97
N LEU A 21 -5.98 -3.94 1.70
CA LEU A 21 -4.94 -3.15 2.36
C LEU A 21 -5.19 -3.06 3.87
N GLU A 22 -6.43 -2.84 4.30
CA GLU A 22 -6.81 -2.83 5.72
C GLU A 22 -6.44 -4.14 6.43
N ARG A 23 -6.65 -5.29 5.77
CA ARG A 23 -6.23 -6.60 6.31
C ARG A 23 -4.72 -6.73 6.40
N GLN A 24 -3.97 -6.23 5.41
CA GLN A 24 -2.50 -6.28 5.46
C GLN A 24 -1.93 -5.31 6.50
N VAL A 25 -2.50 -4.11 6.63
CA VAL A 25 -2.16 -3.11 7.66
C VAL A 25 -2.27 -3.73 9.05
N LYS A 26 -3.37 -4.44 9.35
CA LYS A 26 -3.52 -5.16 10.63
C LYS A 26 -2.44 -6.22 10.85
N ARG A 27 -1.94 -6.87 9.80
CA ARG A 27 -0.83 -7.84 9.90
C ARG A 27 0.50 -7.15 10.15
N ILE A 28 0.74 -6.00 9.53
CA ILE A 28 1.95 -5.18 9.76
C ILE A 28 1.94 -4.65 11.19
N GLU A 29 0.83 -4.09 11.63
CA GLU A 29 0.63 -3.55 12.98
C GLU A 29 0.99 -4.58 14.07
N ARG A 30 0.50 -5.82 13.93
CA ARG A 30 0.86 -6.93 14.84
C ARG A 30 2.37 -7.23 14.87
N LYS A 31 3.08 -7.04 13.76
CA LYS A 31 4.54 -7.25 13.67
C LYS A 31 5.34 -6.05 14.17
N THR A 32 4.72 -4.88 14.27
CA THR A 32 5.35 -3.61 14.67
C THR A 32 4.96 -3.16 16.08
N LEU A 33 4.27 -3.98 16.87
CA LEU A 33 3.82 -3.66 18.25
C LEU A 33 4.93 -3.17 19.20
N LYS A 34 6.19 -3.51 18.91
CA LYS A 34 7.36 -3.09 19.68
C LYS A 34 7.78 -1.63 19.46
N PHE A 35 7.22 -0.96 18.46
CA PHE A 35 7.56 0.42 18.12
C PHE A 35 6.45 1.38 18.59
N PRO A 36 6.79 2.61 19.01
CA PRO A 36 5.81 3.64 19.32
C PRO A 36 4.92 3.94 18.11
N GLU A 37 3.60 3.99 18.32
CA GLU A 37 2.63 4.13 17.23
C GLU A 37 2.73 5.46 16.48
N ASP A 38 3.14 6.52 17.18
CA ASP A 38 3.36 7.87 16.64
C ASP A 38 4.53 7.94 15.65
N GLN A 39 5.40 6.93 15.68
CA GLN A 39 6.59 6.81 14.83
C GLN A 39 6.41 5.78 13.71
N LEU A 40 5.20 5.24 13.52
CA LEU A 40 4.87 4.32 12.46
C LEU A 40 3.90 4.96 11.47
N SER A 41 4.28 4.97 10.19
CA SER A 41 3.35 5.35 9.10
C SER A 41 3.53 4.45 7.89
N LEU A 42 2.43 4.11 7.22
CA LEU A 42 2.45 3.38 5.96
C LEU A 42 1.80 4.21 4.85
N HIS A 43 2.56 4.48 3.81
CA HIS A 43 2.06 5.12 2.60
C HIS A 43 2.01 4.08 1.49
N VAL A 44 0.84 3.91 0.89
CA VAL A 44 0.63 3.03 -0.26
C VAL A 44 0.33 3.90 -1.46
N THR A 45 1.05 3.73 -2.56
CA THR A 45 0.70 4.34 -3.85
C THR A 45 0.34 3.24 -4.82
N LEU A 46 -0.84 3.34 -5.40
CA LEU A 46 -1.29 2.52 -6.50
C LEU A 46 -1.34 3.40 -7.72
N GLU A 47 -0.76 2.93 -8.81
CA GLU A 47 -0.72 3.67 -10.06
C GLU A 47 -1.07 2.74 -11.22
N LYS A 48 -1.94 3.22 -12.10
CA LYS A 48 -2.05 2.67 -13.45
C LYS A 48 -1.24 3.55 -14.39
N HIS A 49 -0.21 3.00 -15.02
CA HIS A 49 0.62 3.82 -15.90
C HIS A 49 -0.14 4.13 -17.20
N PRO A 50 -0.23 5.41 -17.63
CA PRO A 50 -0.85 5.75 -18.89
C PRO A 50 -0.15 5.04 -20.06
N GLY A 51 -0.93 4.35 -20.90
CA GLY A 51 -0.41 3.61 -22.05
C GLY A 51 0.29 2.29 -21.73
N LYS A 52 0.24 1.81 -20.49
CA LYS A 52 0.69 0.45 -20.11
C LYS A 52 -0.46 -0.34 -19.52
N GLU A 53 -0.46 -1.64 -19.78
CA GLU A 53 -1.40 -2.58 -19.15
C GLU A 53 -1.02 -2.91 -17.71
N GLU A 54 0.13 -2.48 -17.21
CA GLU A 54 0.56 -2.83 -15.86
C GLU A 54 0.13 -1.78 -14.81
N TYR A 55 -0.29 -2.29 -13.66
CA TYR A 55 -0.33 -1.54 -12.42
C TYR A 55 1.05 -1.53 -11.77
N SER A 56 1.35 -0.46 -11.04
CA SER A 56 2.42 -0.46 -10.05
C SER A 56 1.86 -0.18 -8.66
N VAL A 57 2.43 -0.85 -7.67
CA VAL A 57 2.13 -0.63 -6.26
C VAL A 57 3.42 -0.35 -5.53
N LEU A 58 3.40 0.70 -4.74
CA LEU A 58 4.50 1.13 -3.91
C LEU A 58 4.07 1.18 -2.45
N PHE A 59 4.84 0.54 -1.57
CA PHE A 59 4.68 0.59 -0.12
C PHE A 59 5.88 1.27 0.51
N ASN A 60 5.63 2.31 1.30
CA ASN A 60 6.62 2.99 2.13
C ASN A 60 6.20 2.88 3.60
N LEU A 61 6.88 2.04 4.37
CA LEU A 61 6.67 1.90 5.81
C LEU A 61 7.77 2.65 6.55
N SER A 62 7.40 3.74 7.22
CA SER A 62 8.26 4.46 8.15
C SER A 62 8.28 3.76 9.50
N LEU A 63 9.48 3.44 9.97
CA LEU A 63 9.78 2.95 11.31
C LEU A 63 10.65 4.00 12.02
N PRO A 64 10.78 3.97 13.36
CA PRO A 64 11.55 4.98 14.11
C PRO A 64 12.96 5.24 13.58
N ASN A 65 13.67 4.19 13.16
CA ASN A 65 15.08 4.27 12.81
C ASN A 65 15.35 4.04 11.31
N ARG A 66 14.31 3.76 10.50
CA ARG A 66 14.47 3.41 9.08
C ARG A 66 13.16 3.48 8.32
N GLN A 67 13.27 3.54 7.00
CA GLN A 67 12.14 3.33 6.10
C GLN A 67 12.31 2.01 5.36
N LEU A 68 11.21 1.28 5.20
CA LEU A 68 11.14 0.10 4.34
C LEU A 68 10.35 0.46 3.09
N HIS A 69 10.92 0.10 1.95
CA HIS A 69 10.37 0.40 0.62
C HIS A 69 10.15 -0.92 -0.13
N ALA A 70 8.98 -1.08 -0.72
CA ALA A 70 8.69 -2.21 -1.60
C ALA A 70 7.88 -1.72 -2.80
N THR A 71 8.34 -2.06 -4.00
CA THR A 71 7.63 -1.78 -5.26
C THR A 71 7.32 -3.10 -5.96
N GLU A 72 6.11 -3.21 -6.48
CA GLU A 72 5.67 -4.35 -7.29
C GLU A 72 4.95 -3.84 -8.54
N ARG A 73 5.02 -4.61 -9.62
CA ARG A 73 4.31 -4.36 -10.87
C ARG A 73 3.62 -5.63 -11.32
N GLY A 74 2.46 -5.47 -11.94
CA GLY A 74 1.71 -6.61 -12.46
C GLY A 74 0.54 -6.18 -13.30
N LEU A 75 0.02 -7.13 -14.08
CA LEU A 75 -1.20 -6.97 -14.85
C LEU A 75 -2.43 -6.91 -13.93
N GLU A 76 -2.31 -7.39 -12.69
CA GLU A 76 -3.39 -7.37 -11.73
C GLU A 76 -2.99 -6.71 -10.41
N VAL A 77 -3.95 -6.06 -9.77
CA VAL A 77 -3.82 -5.63 -8.37
C VAL A 77 -5.02 -6.14 -7.59
N GLY A 78 -4.76 -6.94 -6.55
CA GLY A 78 -5.81 -7.47 -5.68
C GLY A 78 -6.87 -8.30 -6.44
N GLY A 79 -6.49 -8.91 -7.57
CA GLY A 79 -7.38 -9.67 -8.46
C GLY A 79 -8.15 -8.83 -9.50
N TYR A 80 -7.78 -7.56 -9.71
CA TYR A 80 -8.37 -6.71 -10.75
C TYR A 80 -7.44 -6.60 -11.96
N PRO A 81 -7.86 -7.05 -13.16
CA PRO A 81 -7.10 -6.89 -14.39
C PRO A 81 -7.13 -5.44 -14.88
N PRO A 82 -6.20 -5.06 -15.78
CA PRO A 82 -6.10 -3.72 -16.28
C PRO A 82 -7.20 -3.47 -17.31
N ARG A 83 -8.06 -2.49 -17.03
CA ARG A 83 -9.14 -2.09 -17.95
C ARG A 83 -8.68 -1.43 -19.24
#